data_AF-A0A968I580-F1
#
_entry.id   AF-A0A968I580-F1
#
_cell.length_a   1.000
_cell.length_b   1.000
_cell.length_c   1.000
_cell.angle_alpha   90.00
_cell.angle_beta   90.00
_cell.angle_gamma   90.00
#
_symmetry.space_group_name_H-M   'P 1'
#
loop_
_entity.id
_entity.type
_entity.pdbx_description
1 polymer ?
#
loop_
_entity_poly.entity_id
_entity_poly.type
_entity_poly.pdbx_seq_one_letter_code
_entity_poly.pdbx_strand_id
1 'polypeptide(L)'
;MTIPVGKRVMLDSNVKVKSVTVLGTLEFADRDVSLETDFISVMGRLKIGDALKPFDKKATITLTGTDTENIMEMGSRGILVMGGKLELYGKAPAKTWTKLVDHAAAGTSSLKLLEVSEWNANDKLVIAPTDFYNDGNFMKTSVTESLEVSGVAGDTVTLKSPLTAARWGKLQYVTDAGMSLTPQAGFQTPVPNTPTTLDERAEVGNLTRHIVIQSADDALWKDKGFGAQVMVMQHTSSVTVDGVELRRVGQAGKFGRYPIHFHNLSYDSSGAELGDVNFRVQRSSIWDSSQRCS
;
A
#
# COMPACT_ATOMS: atom_id res chain seq x y z
N MET A 1 26.32 -5.13 -7.73
CA MET A 1 26.15 -4.95 -9.19
C MET A 1 26.05 -3.47 -9.48
N THR A 2 26.78 -2.96 -10.46
CA THR A 2 26.72 -1.54 -10.85
C THR A 2 26.34 -1.44 -12.31
N ILE A 3 25.33 -0.62 -12.61
CA ILE A 3 24.91 -0.29 -13.98
C ILE A 3 25.48 1.09 -14.29
N PRO A 4 26.54 1.20 -15.12
CA PRO A 4 27.23 2.46 -15.34
C PRO A 4 26.42 3.43 -16.20
N VAL A 5 26.80 4.71 -16.15
CA VAL A 5 26.22 5.78 -16.97
C VAL A 5 26.24 5.38 -18.45
N GLY A 6 25.15 5.68 -19.16
CA GLY A 6 25.01 5.36 -20.60
C GLY A 6 24.72 3.88 -20.90
N LYS A 7 24.66 3.00 -19.89
CA LYS A 7 24.21 1.62 -20.07
C LYS A 7 22.76 1.45 -19.61
N ARG A 8 22.03 0.60 -20.33
CA ARG A 8 20.70 0.11 -19.97
C ARG A 8 20.80 -1.40 -19.77
N VAL A 9 20.35 -1.87 -18.63
CA VAL A 9 20.25 -3.30 -18.30
C VAL A 9 18.79 -3.64 -18.12
N MET A 10 18.37 -4.70 -18.81
CA MET A 10 17.04 -5.29 -18.65
C MET A 10 17.14 -6.46 -17.68
N LEU A 11 16.30 -6.47 -16.65
CA LEU A 11 16.11 -7.60 -15.75
C LEU A 11 15.04 -8.52 -16.32
N ASP A 12 15.46 -9.65 -16.90
CA ASP A 12 14.61 -10.60 -17.62
C ASP A 12 14.53 -11.99 -16.97
N SER A 13 15.14 -12.14 -15.80
CA SER A 13 15.24 -13.37 -15.04
C SER A 13 15.35 -13.05 -13.54
N ASN A 14 15.05 -14.04 -12.70
CA ASN A 14 15.17 -13.88 -11.25
C ASN A 14 16.64 -13.70 -10.88
N VAL A 15 16.95 -12.62 -10.17
CA VAL A 15 18.32 -12.27 -9.79
C VAL A 15 18.41 -12.08 -8.28
N LYS A 16 19.47 -12.65 -7.70
CA LYS A 16 19.89 -12.37 -6.32
C LYS A 16 21.31 -11.80 -6.36
N VAL A 17 21.48 -10.57 -5.88
CA VAL A 17 22.77 -9.88 -5.84
C VAL A 17 22.89 -9.09 -4.55
N LYS A 18 24.10 -8.97 -4.01
CA LYS A 18 24.33 -8.28 -2.74
C LYS A 18 23.77 -6.85 -2.73
N SER A 19 24.10 -6.05 -3.75
CA SER A 19 23.59 -4.69 -3.89
C SER A 19 23.42 -4.31 -5.35
N VAL A 20 22.58 -3.32 -5.63
CA VAL A 20 22.40 -2.75 -6.97
C VAL A 20 22.65 -1.24 -6.94
N THR A 21 23.64 -0.77 -7.69
CA THR A 21 23.88 0.66 -7.92
C THR A 21 23.50 0.99 -9.36
N VAL A 22 22.50 1.86 -9.53
CA VAL A 22 21.99 2.28 -10.83
C VAL A 22 22.50 3.69 -11.13
N LEU A 23 23.52 3.81 -11.99
CA LEU A 23 24.00 5.08 -12.55
C LEU A 23 23.45 5.30 -13.98
N GLY A 24 23.23 4.21 -14.72
CA GLY A 24 22.57 4.19 -16.03
C GLY A 24 21.06 3.95 -15.91
N THR A 25 20.55 2.90 -16.55
CA THR A 25 19.14 2.49 -16.45
C THR A 25 19.00 1.02 -16.11
N LEU A 26 18.24 0.72 -15.06
CA LEU A 26 17.70 -0.61 -14.77
C LEU A 26 16.24 -0.64 -15.15
N GLU A 27 15.84 -1.59 -15.99
CA GLU A 27 14.45 -1.79 -16.38
C GLU A 27 14.04 -3.24 -16.21
N PHE A 28 12.81 -3.47 -15.78
CA PHE A 28 12.27 -4.82 -15.64
C PHE A 28 11.58 -5.23 -16.93
N ALA A 29 11.89 -6.43 -17.43
CA ALA A 29 11.24 -6.99 -18.60
C ALA A 29 9.76 -7.25 -18.31
N ASP A 30 8.91 -7.19 -19.34
CA ASP A 30 7.46 -7.41 -19.27
C ASP A 30 7.12 -8.89 -19.05
N ARG A 31 7.53 -9.43 -17.89
CA ARG A 31 7.35 -10.81 -17.44
C ARG A 31 7.43 -10.90 -15.92
N ASP A 32 7.01 -12.04 -15.38
CA ASP A 32 7.21 -12.32 -13.96
C ASP A 32 8.71 -12.40 -13.66
N VAL A 33 9.16 -11.56 -12.72
CA VAL A 33 10.58 -11.40 -12.39
C VAL A 33 10.76 -10.95 -10.94
N SER A 34 11.77 -11.47 -10.28
CA SER A 34 12.14 -11.07 -8.91
C SER A 34 13.59 -10.59 -8.80
N LEU A 35 13.80 -9.52 -8.03
CA LEU A 35 15.11 -9.05 -7.61
C LEU A 35 15.23 -9.17 -6.09
N GLU A 36 16.19 -9.94 -5.61
CA GLU A 36 16.57 -10.00 -4.20
C GLU A 36 17.92 -9.32 -3.98
N THR A 37 17.97 -8.34 -3.08
CA THR A 37 19.19 -7.55 -2.85
C THR A 37 19.17 -6.83 -1.51
N ASP A 38 20.33 -6.50 -0.95
CA ASP A 38 20.37 -5.82 0.35
C ASP A 38 19.83 -4.39 0.26
N PHE A 39 20.16 -3.69 -0.83
CA PHE A 39 19.67 -2.35 -1.14
C PHE A 39 19.84 -2.01 -2.63
N ILE A 40 19.10 -0.99 -3.07
CA ILE A 40 19.22 -0.42 -4.42
C ILE A 40 19.53 1.08 -4.29
N SER A 41 20.66 1.53 -4.82
CA SER A 41 20.98 2.96 -4.95
C SER A 41 20.63 3.45 -6.36
N VAL A 42 19.79 4.47 -6.47
CA VAL A 42 19.29 5.01 -7.74
C VAL A 42 19.77 6.44 -7.94
N MET A 43 20.82 6.61 -8.75
CA MET A 43 21.33 7.91 -9.21
C MET A 43 21.06 8.11 -10.73
N GLY A 44 20.80 7.01 -11.45
CA GLY A 44 20.31 6.98 -12.82
C GLY A 44 18.80 6.78 -12.85
N ARG A 45 18.32 5.73 -13.51
CA ARG A 45 16.89 5.43 -13.68
C ARG A 45 16.55 3.98 -13.34
N LEU A 46 15.65 3.75 -12.40
CA LEU A 46 15.03 2.45 -12.15
C LEU A 46 13.58 2.49 -12.65
N LYS A 47 13.23 1.60 -13.58
CA LYS A 47 11.93 1.60 -14.26
C LYS A 47 11.25 0.22 -14.22
N ILE A 48 9.97 0.20 -13.86
CA ILE A 48 9.09 -0.98 -13.99
C ILE A 48 7.75 -0.52 -14.57
N GLY A 49 7.46 -0.94 -15.80
CA GLY A 49 6.32 -0.41 -16.58
C GLY A 49 6.48 1.06 -16.98
N ASP A 50 5.50 1.60 -17.69
CA ASP A 50 5.41 3.04 -18.00
C ASP A 50 3.97 3.55 -17.95
N ALA A 51 3.79 4.86 -18.07
CA ALA A 51 2.49 5.50 -17.94
C ALA A 51 1.47 5.06 -19.01
N LEU A 52 1.92 4.66 -20.19
CA LEU A 52 1.05 4.20 -21.29
C LEU A 52 0.87 2.68 -21.28
N LYS A 53 1.88 1.95 -20.80
CA LYS A 53 1.87 0.51 -20.61
C LYS A 53 2.27 0.16 -19.16
N PRO A 54 1.32 0.25 -18.21
CA PRO A 54 1.55 -0.20 -16.85
C PRO A 54 1.90 -1.69 -16.81
N PHE A 55 2.73 -2.07 -15.85
CA PHE A 55 3.22 -3.43 -15.65
C PHE A 55 2.07 -4.34 -15.22
N ASP A 56 1.74 -5.33 -16.06
CA ASP A 56 0.65 -6.30 -15.87
C ASP A 56 1.17 -7.70 -15.52
N LYS A 57 2.48 -7.82 -15.28
CA LYS A 57 3.17 -9.03 -14.83
C LYS A 57 3.59 -8.88 -13.38
N LYS A 58 4.14 -9.92 -12.75
CA LYS A 58 4.57 -9.85 -11.36
C LYS A 58 6.03 -9.44 -11.22
N ALA A 59 6.29 -8.21 -10.79
CA ALA A 59 7.63 -7.75 -10.40
C ALA A 59 7.75 -7.74 -8.88
N THR A 60 8.71 -8.46 -8.30
CA THR A 60 8.94 -8.45 -6.84
C THR A 60 10.36 -8.02 -6.51
N ILE A 61 10.51 -6.93 -5.77
CA ILE A 61 11.77 -6.50 -5.17
C ILE A 61 11.75 -6.91 -3.69
N THR A 62 12.65 -7.83 -3.31
CA THR A 62 12.84 -8.24 -1.91
C THR A 62 14.14 -7.67 -1.37
N LEU A 63 14.03 -6.84 -0.35
CA LEU A 63 15.16 -6.19 0.31
C LEU A 63 15.62 -6.99 1.53
N THR A 64 16.91 -7.35 1.56
CA THR A 64 17.48 -8.30 2.54
C THR A 64 18.49 -7.69 3.51
N GLY A 65 18.87 -6.41 3.33
CA GLY A 65 20.00 -5.80 4.06
C GLY A 65 19.86 -5.87 5.58
N THR A 66 20.99 -5.91 6.30
CA THR A 66 20.98 -6.11 7.76
C THR A 66 20.74 -4.79 8.51
N ASP A 67 20.38 -4.87 9.79
CA ASP A 67 20.18 -3.68 10.64
C ASP A 67 21.49 -3.05 11.14
N THR A 68 22.64 -3.62 10.77
CA THR A 68 24.00 -3.16 11.07
C THR A 68 24.63 -2.36 9.93
N GLU A 69 24.06 -2.43 8.73
CA GLU A 69 24.54 -1.68 7.57
C GLU A 69 23.95 -0.26 7.54
N ASN A 70 24.76 0.71 7.14
CA ASN A 70 24.33 2.06 6.88
C ASN A 70 24.92 2.55 5.56
N ILE A 71 24.05 2.82 4.58
CA ILE A 71 24.46 3.24 3.25
C ILE A 71 24.30 4.77 3.22
N MET A 72 25.42 5.48 3.34
CA MET A 72 25.48 6.95 3.22
C MET A 72 24.52 7.69 4.16
N GLU A 73 24.39 7.26 5.42
CA GLU A 73 23.45 7.79 6.42
C GLU A 73 21.96 7.60 6.10
N MET A 74 21.65 6.90 5.01
CA MET A 74 20.28 6.56 4.60
C MET A 74 19.81 5.25 5.24
N GLY A 75 20.69 4.52 5.93
CA GLY A 75 20.42 3.17 6.44
C GLY A 75 20.50 2.11 5.33
N SER A 76 20.02 0.91 5.63
CA SER A 76 20.02 -0.25 4.73
C SER A 76 18.60 -0.70 4.38
N ARG A 77 18.49 -1.87 3.72
CA ARG A 77 17.22 -2.53 3.38
C ARG A 77 16.25 -1.58 2.67
N GLY A 78 16.75 -0.89 1.65
CA GLY A 78 16.02 0.19 1.01
C GLY A 78 16.28 0.40 -0.47
N ILE A 79 15.34 1.11 -1.11
CA ILE A 79 15.55 1.80 -2.38
C ILE A 79 15.93 3.24 -2.05
N LEU A 80 17.15 3.61 -2.37
CA LEU A 80 17.81 4.85 -2.00
C LEU A 80 17.96 5.71 -3.24
N VAL A 81 17.04 6.64 -3.46
CA VAL A 81 17.01 7.53 -4.63
C VAL A 81 17.80 8.79 -4.32
N MET A 82 18.83 9.09 -5.13
CA MET A 82 19.77 10.19 -4.94
C MET A 82 20.02 10.90 -6.27
N GLY A 83 19.18 11.88 -6.58
CA GLY A 83 19.24 12.62 -7.85
C GLY A 83 18.83 11.81 -9.08
N GLY A 84 18.33 10.59 -8.86
CA GLY A 84 17.88 9.66 -9.89
C GLY A 84 16.36 9.66 -10.09
N LYS A 85 15.91 8.75 -10.94
CA LYS A 85 14.49 8.56 -11.28
C LYS A 85 14.02 7.17 -10.87
N LEU A 86 13.00 7.12 -10.01
CA LEU A 86 12.28 5.91 -9.65
C LEU A 86 10.91 5.93 -10.34
N GLU A 87 10.69 5.06 -11.31
CA GLU A 87 9.48 5.05 -12.13
C GLU A 87 8.81 3.69 -12.09
N LEU A 88 7.81 3.57 -11.24
CA LEU A 88 7.04 2.35 -11.03
C LEU A 88 5.60 2.59 -11.45
N TYR A 89 5.19 1.92 -12.51
CA TYR A 89 3.85 1.98 -13.07
C TYR A 89 3.30 0.56 -13.12
N GLY A 90 2.55 0.16 -12.10
CA GLY A 90 1.85 -1.11 -12.05
C GLY A 90 0.40 -0.93 -12.51
N LYS A 91 -0.15 -1.96 -13.16
CA LYS A 91 -1.60 -2.03 -13.35
C LYS A 91 -2.26 -2.16 -11.97
N ALA A 92 -3.25 -1.35 -11.69
CA ALA A 92 -4.01 -1.36 -10.45
C ALA A 92 -5.50 -1.53 -10.78
N PRO A 93 -6.28 -2.19 -9.90
CA PRO A 93 -7.72 -2.30 -10.10
C PRO A 93 -8.37 -0.92 -10.21
N ALA A 94 -9.34 -0.77 -11.13
CA ALA A 94 -10.09 0.47 -11.29
C ALA A 94 -10.77 0.94 -9.98
N LYS A 95 -11.20 0.00 -9.14
CA LYS A 95 -11.71 0.26 -7.80
C LYS A 95 -10.84 -0.43 -6.77
N THR A 96 -10.19 0.35 -5.92
CA THR A 96 -9.32 -0.17 -4.85
C THR A 96 -10.02 -0.28 -3.50
N TRP A 97 -11.15 0.43 -3.34
CA TRP A 97 -11.98 0.45 -2.14
C TRP A 97 -13.45 0.37 -2.50
N THR A 98 -14.22 -0.28 -1.65
CA THR A 98 -15.66 -0.42 -1.74
C THR A 98 -16.23 -0.60 -0.33
N LYS A 99 -17.53 -0.81 -0.19
CA LYS A 99 -18.18 -1.09 1.09
C LYS A 99 -19.07 -2.31 0.98
N LEU A 100 -19.35 -2.96 2.11
CA LEU A 100 -20.44 -3.93 2.18
C LEU A 100 -21.78 -3.29 1.78
N VAL A 101 -22.72 -4.10 1.32
CA VAL A 101 -24.14 -3.70 1.11
C VAL A 101 -25.13 -4.46 1.97
N ASP A 102 -24.65 -5.47 2.70
CA ASP A 102 -25.41 -6.16 3.74
C ASP A 102 -24.46 -6.59 4.88
N HIS A 103 -25.00 -6.88 6.05
CA HIS A 103 -24.23 -7.41 7.17
C HIS A 103 -23.49 -8.68 6.77
N ALA A 104 -22.25 -8.81 7.24
CA ALA A 104 -21.50 -10.05 7.12
C ALA A 104 -21.34 -10.65 8.51
N ALA A 105 -21.91 -11.83 8.75
CA ALA A 105 -21.77 -12.51 10.03
C ALA A 105 -20.36 -13.10 10.20
N ALA A 106 -19.88 -13.20 11.44
CA ALA A 106 -18.69 -14.03 11.72
C ALA A 106 -18.93 -15.46 11.22
N GLY A 107 -17.91 -16.08 10.64
CA GLY A 107 -17.99 -17.39 10.00
C GLY A 107 -18.39 -17.37 8.52
N THR A 108 -18.83 -16.23 7.96
CA THR A 108 -19.13 -16.14 6.52
C THR A 108 -17.85 -16.04 5.68
N SER A 109 -17.88 -16.67 4.51
CA SER A 109 -16.86 -16.51 3.46
C SER A 109 -17.37 -15.74 2.25
N SER A 110 -18.61 -15.26 2.25
CA SER A 110 -19.19 -14.53 1.12
C SER A 110 -19.51 -13.10 1.52
N LEU A 111 -18.92 -12.14 0.80
CA LEU A 111 -19.16 -10.71 0.99
C LEU A 111 -19.86 -10.15 -0.23
N LYS A 112 -21.02 -9.50 -0.03
CA LYS A 112 -21.66 -8.69 -1.07
C LYS A 112 -21.20 -7.24 -0.93
N LEU A 113 -20.59 -6.73 -1.98
CA LEU A 113 -19.97 -5.41 -2.02
C LEU A 113 -20.81 -4.46 -2.89
N LEU A 114 -20.60 -3.16 -2.71
CA LEU A 114 -21.30 -2.11 -3.45
C LEU A 114 -20.91 -2.11 -4.93
N GLU A 115 -19.62 -2.26 -5.17
CA GLU A 115 -19.01 -2.35 -6.49
C GLU A 115 -17.71 -3.14 -6.39
N VAL A 116 -17.45 -4.00 -7.38
CA VAL A 116 -16.18 -4.71 -7.55
C VAL A 116 -15.73 -4.56 -8.99
N SER A 117 -14.49 -4.14 -9.19
CA SER A 117 -13.93 -3.98 -10.54
C SER A 117 -12.50 -4.47 -10.58
N GLU A 118 -12.23 -5.43 -11.46
CA GLU A 118 -10.89 -5.99 -11.71
C GLU A 118 -10.25 -6.68 -10.49
N TRP A 119 -11.06 -7.20 -9.57
CA TRP A 119 -10.57 -8.05 -8.47
C TRP A 119 -10.58 -9.50 -8.91
N ASN A 120 -9.60 -10.27 -8.45
CA ASN A 120 -9.35 -11.64 -8.91
C ASN A 120 -9.19 -12.61 -7.74
N ALA A 121 -9.30 -13.91 -8.04
CA ALA A 121 -8.89 -14.95 -7.11
C ALA A 121 -7.41 -14.75 -6.71
N ASN A 122 -7.10 -15.00 -5.44
CA ASN A 122 -5.82 -14.74 -4.77
C ASN A 122 -5.50 -13.28 -4.48
N ASP A 123 -6.40 -12.34 -4.77
CA ASP A 123 -6.25 -10.99 -4.25
C ASP A 123 -6.32 -10.98 -2.73
N LYS A 124 -5.55 -10.10 -2.10
CA LYS A 124 -5.59 -9.86 -0.67
C LYS A 124 -6.47 -8.65 -0.40
N LEU A 125 -7.47 -8.84 0.46
CA LEU A 125 -8.38 -7.80 0.88
C LEU A 125 -8.10 -7.40 2.32
N VAL A 126 -8.37 -6.14 2.63
CA VAL A 126 -8.53 -5.63 3.99
C VAL A 126 -9.99 -5.32 4.24
N ILE A 127 -10.51 -5.76 5.37
CA ILE A 127 -11.89 -5.49 5.80
C ILE A 127 -11.81 -4.65 7.08
N ALA A 128 -12.33 -3.43 6.99
CA ALA A 128 -12.36 -2.49 8.09
C ALA A 128 -13.28 -2.99 9.21
N PRO A 129 -12.94 -2.72 10.47
CA PRO A 129 -13.83 -3.06 11.57
C PRO A 129 -15.02 -2.13 11.68
N THR A 130 -16.08 -2.62 12.32
CA THR A 130 -17.35 -1.88 12.52
C THR A 130 -17.81 -1.99 13.96
N ASP A 131 -16.85 -2.15 14.86
CA ASP A 131 -17.08 -2.52 16.23
C ASP A 131 -17.43 -1.25 17.02
N PHE A 132 -18.44 -1.33 17.87
CA PHE A 132 -18.82 -0.20 18.72
C PHE A 132 -17.93 -0.15 19.96
N TYR A 133 -17.44 1.04 20.31
CA TYR A 133 -16.60 1.32 21.48
C TYR A 133 -17.26 0.96 22.84
N ASN A 134 -18.53 0.52 22.86
CA ASN A 134 -19.35 0.45 24.07
C ASN A 134 -20.11 -0.88 24.26
N ASP A 135 -19.55 -2.02 23.86
CA ASP A 135 -20.11 -3.34 24.20
C ASP A 135 -19.80 -3.79 25.65
N GLY A 136 -19.45 -2.85 26.53
CA GLY A 136 -19.08 -3.11 27.92
C GLY A 136 -17.67 -3.64 28.11
N ASN A 137 -16.93 -3.91 27.03
CA ASN A 137 -15.56 -4.39 27.08
C ASN A 137 -14.57 -3.34 26.56
N PHE A 138 -14.13 -2.45 27.45
CA PHE A 138 -13.12 -1.42 27.16
C PHE A 138 -11.76 -1.97 26.67
N MET A 139 -11.55 -3.29 26.71
CA MET A 139 -10.35 -3.97 26.19
C MET A 139 -10.56 -4.61 24.82
N LYS A 140 -11.76 -4.53 24.22
CA LYS A 140 -11.99 -5.09 22.89
C LYS A 140 -11.23 -4.28 21.85
N THR A 141 -10.12 -4.84 21.41
CA THR A 141 -9.30 -4.24 20.37
C THR A 141 -10.03 -4.42 19.05
N SER A 142 -10.26 -3.31 18.35
CA SER A 142 -10.90 -3.38 17.05
C SER A 142 -10.01 -4.10 16.05
N VAL A 143 -10.50 -5.17 15.43
CA VAL A 143 -9.67 -6.03 14.57
C VAL A 143 -10.00 -5.81 13.11
N THR A 144 -9.07 -5.17 12.41
CA THR A 144 -9.02 -5.20 10.94
C THR A 144 -8.64 -6.60 10.48
N GLU A 145 -9.35 -7.15 9.51
CA GLU A 145 -9.05 -8.47 8.95
C GLU A 145 -8.39 -8.35 7.58
N SER A 146 -7.40 -9.20 7.32
CA SER A 146 -6.77 -9.35 6.02
C SER A 146 -6.98 -10.76 5.49
N LEU A 147 -7.71 -10.90 4.39
CA LEU A 147 -8.15 -12.20 3.88
C LEU A 147 -7.88 -12.32 2.38
N GLU A 148 -7.70 -13.54 1.90
CA GLU A 148 -7.51 -13.82 0.48
C GLU A 148 -8.82 -14.18 -0.21
N VAL A 149 -8.97 -13.73 -1.45
CA VAL A 149 -10.11 -14.05 -2.32
C VAL A 149 -9.95 -15.45 -2.90
N SER A 150 -10.99 -16.27 -2.84
CA SER A 150 -11.10 -17.54 -3.58
C SER A 150 -11.74 -17.35 -4.95
N GLY A 151 -12.69 -16.42 -5.08
CA GLY A 151 -13.34 -16.09 -6.36
C GLY A 151 -14.17 -14.81 -6.29
N VAL A 152 -14.48 -14.27 -7.47
CA VAL A 152 -15.32 -13.06 -7.64
C VAL A 152 -16.40 -13.36 -8.66
N ALA A 153 -17.66 -13.03 -8.34
CA ALA A 153 -18.81 -13.17 -9.21
C ALA A 153 -19.70 -11.93 -9.10
N GLY A 154 -19.64 -11.05 -10.10
CA GLY A 154 -20.23 -9.69 -10.00
C GLY A 154 -19.66 -8.96 -8.78
N ASP A 155 -20.52 -8.33 -7.98
CA ASP A 155 -20.10 -7.66 -6.73
C ASP A 155 -20.04 -8.59 -5.51
N THR A 156 -20.01 -9.90 -5.72
CA THR A 156 -19.85 -10.87 -4.64
C THR A 156 -18.43 -11.42 -4.65
N VAL A 157 -17.75 -11.30 -3.51
CA VAL A 157 -16.43 -11.86 -3.28
C VAL A 157 -16.55 -13.06 -2.35
N THR A 158 -15.94 -14.17 -2.74
CA THR A 158 -15.76 -15.34 -1.85
C THR A 158 -14.33 -15.33 -1.29
N LEU A 159 -14.20 -15.56 0.01
CA LEU A 159 -12.97 -15.57 0.77
C LEU A 159 -12.47 -17.01 0.93
N LYS A 160 -11.14 -17.20 0.98
CA LYS A 160 -10.52 -18.50 1.25
C LYS A 160 -10.70 -18.96 2.69
N SER A 161 -10.73 -18.00 3.62
CA SER A 161 -11.01 -18.23 5.04
C SER A 161 -12.21 -17.38 5.46
N PRO A 162 -13.07 -17.87 6.35
CA PRO A 162 -14.22 -17.11 6.82
C PRO A 162 -13.79 -15.90 7.66
N LEU A 163 -14.65 -14.88 7.72
CA LEU A 163 -14.52 -13.77 8.65
C LEU A 163 -14.52 -14.29 10.09
N THR A 164 -13.65 -13.73 10.91
CA THR A 164 -13.58 -14.02 12.35
C THR A 164 -14.50 -13.11 13.16
N ALA A 165 -14.82 -11.91 12.64
CA ALA A 165 -15.71 -10.95 13.27
C ALA A 165 -16.85 -10.55 12.31
N ALA A 166 -18.01 -10.23 12.90
CA ALA A 166 -19.13 -9.69 12.14
C ALA A 166 -18.84 -8.26 11.67
N ARG A 167 -19.41 -7.88 10.52
CA ARG A 167 -19.24 -6.56 9.90
C ARG A 167 -20.58 -5.93 9.60
N TRP A 168 -20.71 -4.65 9.93
CA TRP A 168 -21.85 -3.83 9.58
C TRP A 168 -21.82 -3.51 8.08
N GLY A 169 -22.96 -3.64 7.40
CA GLY A 169 -23.01 -3.45 5.96
C GLY A 169 -24.26 -2.75 5.44
N LYS A 170 -25.09 -2.18 6.33
CA LYS A 170 -26.27 -1.40 5.94
C LYS A 170 -26.11 0.08 6.23
N LEU A 171 -26.73 0.91 5.41
CA LEU A 171 -26.92 2.33 5.72
C LEU A 171 -27.89 2.46 6.90
N GLN A 172 -27.67 3.50 7.71
CA GLN A 172 -28.57 3.88 8.78
C GLN A 172 -29.17 5.25 8.49
N TYR A 173 -30.40 5.46 8.93
CA TYR A 173 -31.18 6.66 8.67
C TYR A 173 -31.70 7.24 9.98
N VAL A 174 -31.62 8.55 10.12
CA VAL A 174 -32.21 9.27 11.24
C VAL A 174 -33.72 9.37 11.03
N THR A 175 -34.49 9.06 12.08
CA THR A 175 -35.95 9.10 12.10
C THR A 175 -36.45 9.72 13.40
N ASP A 176 -37.75 10.00 13.52
CA ASP A 176 -38.34 10.54 14.76
C ASP A 176 -38.22 9.55 15.94
N ALA A 177 -38.08 8.25 15.65
CA ALA A 177 -37.90 7.19 16.64
C ALA A 177 -36.42 6.85 16.92
N GLY A 178 -35.47 7.61 16.36
CA GLY A 178 -34.03 7.35 16.45
C GLY A 178 -33.44 6.77 15.16
N MET A 179 -32.36 5.99 15.27
CA MET A 179 -31.70 5.38 14.10
C MET A 179 -32.48 4.17 13.57
N SER A 180 -32.60 4.07 12.25
CA SER A 180 -33.33 3.00 11.54
C SER A 180 -32.52 2.46 10.36
N LEU A 181 -32.78 1.22 9.96
CA LEU A 181 -32.28 0.64 8.70
C LEU A 181 -33.14 1.00 7.48
N THR A 182 -34.26 1.70 7.71
CA THR A 182 -35.20 2.14 6.68
C THR A 182 -35.42 3.66 6.79
N PRO A 183 -35.40 4.40 5.68
CA PRO A 183 -35.63 5.84 5.72
C PRO A 183 -37.08 6.15 6.08
N GLN A 184 -37.30 7.18 6.90
CA GLN A 184 -38.63 7.73 7.16
C GLN A 184 -38.94 8.84 6.15
N ALA A 185 -40.01 8.67 5.37
CA ALA A 185 -40.49 9.70 4.45
C ALA A 185 -40.94 10.94 5.24
N GLY A 186 -40.52 12.12 4.80
CA GLY A 186 -40.94 13.39 5.39
C GLY A 186 -40.24 13.77 6.70
N PHE A 187 -39.27 12.98 7.19
CA PHE A 187 -38.44 13.37 8.33
C PHE A 187 -37.77 14.72 8.09
N GLN A 188 -37.84 15.62 9.08
CA GLN A 188 -37.23 16.95 9.04
C GLN A 188 -36.22 17.07 10.16
N THR A 189 -35.01 17.51 9.83
CA THR A 189 -33.97 17.76 10.82
C THR A 189 -34.21 19.12 11.50
N PRO A 190 -33.92 19.27 12.81
CA PRO A 190 -34.05 20.54 13.51
C PRO A 190 -33.21 21.66 12.90
N VAL A 191 -32.09 21.30 12.27
CA VAL A 191 -31.21 22.20 11.52
C VAL A 191 -31.33 21.88 10.03
N PRO A 192 -31.62 22.85 9.15
CA PRO A 192 -31.67 22.64 7.70
C PRO A 192 -30.36 22.06 7.14
N ASN A 193 -30.45 21.28 6.07
CA ASN A 193 -29.32 20.65 5.37
C ASN A 193 -28.48 19.67 6.23
N THR A 194 -29.04 19.16 7.33
CA THR A 194 -28.36 18.14 8.13
C THR A 194 -28.48 16.78 7.43
N PRO A 195 -27.39 16.03 7.24
CA PRO A 195 -27.44 14.68 6.67
C PRO A 195 -28.31 13.75 7.53
N THR A 196 -29.22 13.03 6.89
CA THR A 196 -30.11 12.06 7.55
C THR A 196 -29.65 10.62 7.35
N THR A 197 -28.52 10.41 6.70
CA THR A 197 -27.95 9.09 6.41
C THR A 197 -26.57 8.98 7.04
N LEU A 198 -26.38 7.90 7.79
CA LEU A 198 -25.13 7.50 8.41
C LEU A 198 -24.60 6.23 7.73
N ASP A 199 -23.42 6.33 7.13
CA ASP A 199 -22.77 5.22 6.44
C ASP A 199 -21.59 4.69 7.26
N GLU A 200 -21.88 3.69 8.10
CA GLU A 200 -20.90 2.96 8.93
C GLU A 200 -20.63 1.55 8.36
N ARG A 201 -20.87 1.36 7.05
CA ARG A 201 -20.64 0.06 6.41
C ARG A 201 -19.14 -0.19 6.32
N ALA A 202 -18.73 -1.41 6.65
CA ALA A 202 -17.34 -1.81 6.58
C ALA A 202 -16.76 -1.52 5.20
N GLU A 203 -15.68 -0.74 5.16
CA GLU A 203 -14.86 -0.59 3.97
C GLU A 203 -14.13 -1.91 3.68
N VAL A 204 -14.04 -2.24 2.39
CA VAL A 204 -13.27 -3.36 1.89
C VAL A 204 -12.28 -2.82 0.86
N GLY A 205 -10.99 -3.02 1.11
CA GLY A 205 -9.91 -2.54 0.26
C GLY A 205 -9.14 -3.69 -0.39
N ASN A 206 -8.77 -3.56 -1.67
CA ASN A 206 -7.89 -4.49 -2.35
C ASN A 206 -6.42 -4.04 -2.22
N LEU A 207 -5.60 -4.89 -1.61
CA LEU A 207 -4.19 -4.65 -1.31
C LEU A 207 -3.24 -5.17 -2.38
N THR A 208 -3.66 -6.07 -3.28
CA THR A 208 -2.78 -6.74 -4.24
C THR A 208 -2.36 -5.81 -5.37
N ARG A 209 -1.07 -5.74 -5.67
CA ARG A 209 -0.56 -5.08 -6.89
C ARG A 209 0.48 -5.93 -7.62
N HIS A 210 0.69 -5.60 -8.89
CA HIS A 210 1.61 -6.31 -9.79
C HIS A 210 3.09 -6.03 -9.51
N ILE A 211 3.40 -4.83 -9.01
CA ILE A 211 4.74 -4.47 -8.54
C ILE A 211 4.73 -4.53 -7.01
N VAL A 212 5.59 -5.36 -6.44
CA VAL A 212 5.72 -5.56 -4.99
C VAL A 212 7.11 -5.14 -4.53
N ILE A 213 7.17 -4.25 -3.54
CA ILE A 213 8.38 -3.92 -2.79
C ILE A 213 8.19 -4.43 -1.37
N GLN A 214 9.13 -5.22 -0.90
CA GLN A 214 9.02 -5.85 0.42
C GLN A 214 10.38 -6.05 1.07
N SER A 215 10.42 -6.16 2.39
CA SER A 215 11.54 -6.85 3.04
C SER A 215 11.39 -8.36 2.92
N ALA A 216 12.49 -9.06 3.15
CA ALA A 216 12.45 -10.46 3.55
C ALA A 216 11.53 -10.65 4.77
N ASP A 217 10.84 -11.80 4.82
CA ASP A 217 10.04 -12.22 5.98
C ASP A 217 10.91 -12.98 6.99
N ASP A 218 11.94 -12.29 7.48
CA ASP A 218 12.98 -12.83 8.35
C ASP A 218 12.81 -12.41 9.82
N ALA A 219 13.73 -12.87 10.68
CA ALA A 219 13.73 -12.52 12.11
C ALA A 219 13.87 -11.00 12.35
N LEU A 220 14.59 -10.28 11.47
CA LEU A 220 14.70 -8.83 11.58
C LEU A 220 13.33 -8.15 11.38
N TRP A 221 12.55 -8.61 10.40
CA TRP A 221 11.16 -8.15 10.25
C TRP A 221 10.29 -8.58 11.45
N LYS A 222 10.28 -9.87 11.79
CA LYS A 222 9.35 -10.45 12.78
C LYS A 222 9.58 -9.95 14.20
N ASP A 223 10.85 -9.84 14.60
CA ASP A 223 11.21 -9.56 15.99
C ASP A 223 11.45 -8.07 16.23
N LYS A 224 11.88 -7.33 15.19
CA LYS A 224 12.29 -5.92 15.32
C LYS A 224 11.48 -4.96 14.47
N GLY A 225 10.56 -5.42 13.63
CA GLY A 225 9.86 -4.56 12.66
C GLY A 225 10.83 -3.85 11.71
N PHE A 226 11.95 -4.50 11.35
CA PHE A 226 12.97 -3.93 10.46
C PHE A 226 12.63 -4.24 8.99
N GLY A 227 11.68 -3.46 8.46
CA GLY A 227 11.16 -3.60 7.12
C GLY A 227 11.96 -2.85 6.05
N ALA A 228 11.46 -2.96 4.82
CA ALA A 228 11.98 -2.23 3.67
C ALA A 228 11.62 -0.74 3.74
N GLN A 229 12.45 0.11 3.15
CA GLN A 229 12.17 1.54 3.04
C GLN A 229 12.43 2.06 1.61
N VAL A 230 11.75 3.15 1.26
CA VAL A 230 12.11 3.98 0.11
C VAL A 230 12.53 5.34 0.65
N MET A 231 13.77 5.73 0.38
CA MET A 231 14.29 7.03 0.78
C MET A 231 14.62 7.85 -0.45
N VAL A 232 14.10 9.08 -0.48
CA VAL A 232 14.27 10.01 -1.59
C VAL A 232 15.06 11.21 -1.06
N MET A 233 16.25 11.40 -1.61
CA MET A 233 17.20 12.46 -1.29
C MET A 233 17.42 13.34 -2.52
N GLN A 234 17.88 14.57 -2.30
CA GLN A 234 18.18 15.55 -3.36
C GLN A 234 16.92 16.00 -4.12
N HIS A 235 16.77 17.31 -4.29
CA HIS A 235 15.67 17.91 -5.05
C HIS A 235 15.57 17.38 -6.49
N THR A 236 16.71 17.10 -7.11
CA THR A 236 16.78 16.59 -8.50
C THR A 236 16.19 15.18 -8.67
N SER A 237 15.88 14.47 -7.59
CA SER A 237 15.19 13.17 -7.66
C SER A 237 13.78 13.32 -8.25
N SER A 238 13.34 12.30 -8.98
CA SER A 238 11.95 12.18 -9.41
C SER A 238 11.42 10.78 -9.10
N VAL A 239 10.19 10.70 -8.59
CA VAL A 239 9.61 9.45 -8.10
C VAL A 239 8.17 9.34 -8.55
N THR A 240 7.85 8.28 -9.29
CA THR A 240 6.49 7.81 -9.49
C THR A 240 6.35 6.42 -8.90
N VAL A 241 5.38 6.27 -8.02
CA VAL A 241 4.92 5.00 -7.44
C VAL A 241 3.41 4.91 -7.69
N ASP A 242 3.05 4.28 -8.79
CA ASP A 242 1.65 4.15 -9.22
C ASP A 242 1.29 2.66 -9.31
N GLY A 243 0.29 2.22 -8.54
CA GLY A 243 -0.14 0.82 -8.54
C GLY A 243 0.91 -0.15 -8.00
N VAL A 244 1.59 0.22 -6.91
CA VAL A 244 2.63 -0.60 -6.25
C VAL A 244 2.15 -1.07 -4.87
N GLU A 245 2.46 -2.31 -4.52
CA GLU A 245 2.24 -2.89 -3.20
C GLU A 245 3.55 -2.78 -2.40
N LEU A 246 3.50 -2.10 -1.27
CA LEU A 246 4.58 -2.02 -0.30
C LEU A 246 4.16 -2.80 0.95
N ARG A 247 4.90 -3.86 1.29
CA ARG A 247 4.59 -4.68 2.46
C ARG A 247 5.81 -5.06 3.28
N ARG A 248 5.66 -5.23 4.59
CA ARG A 248 6.78 -5.41 5.51
C ARG A 248 7.79 -4.27 5.35
N VAL A 249 7.28 -3.07 5.61
CA VAL A 249 7.95 -1.79 5.33
C VAL A 249 8.02 -0.90 6.55
N GLY A 250 8.87 0.12 6.48
CA GLY A 250 9.22 0.95 7.62
C GLY A 250 10.09 0.19 8.63
N GLN A 251 10.88 0.94 9.41
CA GLN A 251 11.79 0.35 10.41
C GLN A 251 11.40 0.88 11.79
N ALA A 252 10.88 -0.01 12.65
CA ALA A 252 10.37 0.36 13.97
C ALA A 252 11.41 1.14 14.79
N GLY A 253 10.99 2.24 15.41
CA GLY A 253 11.84 3.06 16.28
C GLY A 253 12.99 3.80 15.56
N LYS A 254 13.13 3.69 14.24
CA LYS A 254 14.16 4.39 13.47
C LYS A 254 13.55 5.62 12.78
N PHE A 255 13.98 6.81 13.18
CA PHE A 255 13.51 8.08 12.61
C PHE A 255 13.90 8.20 11.13
N GLY A 256 12.99 8.72 10.30
CA GLY A 256 13.23 8.89 8.87
C GLY A 256 13.34 7.58 8.08
N ARG A 257 12.85 6.46 8.63
CA ARG A 257 12.84 5.13 7.99
C ARG A 257 11.40 4.64 7.80
N TYR A 258 10.65 5.39 6.99
CA TYR A 258 9.25 5.14 6.65
C TYR A 258 9.14 4.27 5.38
N PRO A 259 7.95 3.73 5.05
CA PRO A 259 7.73 3.05 3.77
C PRO A 259 8.16 3.88 2.57
N ILE A 260 7.85 5.18 2.59
CA ILE A 260 8.35 6.18 1.63
C ILE A 260 8.69 7.44 2.44
N HIS A 261 9.93 7.91 2.33
CA HIS A 261 10.46 9.07 3.03
C HIS A 261 11.10 10.06 2.05
N PHE A 262 10.62 11.30 2.07
CA PHE A 262 11.17 12.42 1.29
C PHE A 262 11.99 13.31 2.23
N HIS A 263 13.30 13.31 2.10
CA HIS A 263 14.18 13.97 3.07
C HIS A 263 14.57 15.39 2.62
N ASN A 264 14.02 16.40 3.31
CA ASN A 264 14.36 17.82 3.15
C ASN A 264 14.26 18.31 1.69
N LEU A 265 13.16 17.98 1.01
CA LEU A 265 12.96 18.30 -0.40
C LEU A 265 12.15 19.58 -0.63
N SER A 266 11.68 20.24 0.44
CA SER A 266 10.90 21.48 0.36
C SER A 266 11.76 22.74 0.48
N TYR A 267 12.89 22.68 1.20
CA TYR A 267 13.71 23.85 1.51
C TYR A 267 15.21 23.53 1.36
N ASP A 268 15.98 24.50 0.90
CA ASP A 268 17.44 24.41 0.91
C ASP A 268 18.03 24.66 2.31
N SER A 269 19.35 24.58 2.42
CA SER A 269 20.05 24.80 3.70
C SER A 269 19.91 26.22 4.27
N SER A 270 19.41 27.18 3.47
CA SER A 270 19.12 28.56 3.89
C SER A 270 17.66 28.75 4.30
N GLY A 271 16.81 27.74 4.12
CA GLY A 271 15.37 27.82 4.38
C GLY A 271 14.56 28.38 3.22
N ALA A 272 15.16 28.58 2.04
CA ALA A 272 14.44 29.02 0.86
C ALA A 272 13.69 27.84 0.22
N GLU A 273 12.46 28.08 -0.23
CA GLU A 273 11.65 27.07 -0.88
C GLU A 273 12.29 26.63 -2.21
N LEU A 274 12.36 25.32 -2.40
CA LEU A 274 12.99 24.70 -3.56
C LEU A 274 12.06 24.63 -4.79
N GLY A 275 10.77 24.94 -4.61
CA GLY A 275 9.72 24.78 -5.63
C GLY A 275 9.19 23.35 -5.74
N ASP A 276 8.24 23.15 -6.65
CA ASP A 276 7.55 21.87 -6.81
C ASP A 276 8.50 20.73 -7.24
N VAL A 277 8.32 19.59 -6.57
CA VAL A 277 9.06 18.35 -6.81
C VAL A 277 8.21 17.38 -7.62
N ASN A 278 8.83 16.62 -8.53
CA ASN A 278 8.13 15.66 -9.38
C ASN A 278 7.97 14.30 -8.69
N PHE A 279 7.13 14.27 -7.65
CA PHE A 279 6.76 13.08 -6.88
C PHE A 279 5.28 12.75 -7.03
N ARG A 280 4.98 11.48 -7.27
CA ARG A 280 3.61 10.97 -7.35
C ARG A 280 3.51 9.60 -6.71
N VAL A 281 2.66 9.46 -5.71
CA VAL A 281 2.27 8.17 -5.11
C VAL A 281 0.76 8.03 -5.21
N GLN A 282 0.27 7.08 -6.00
CA GLN A 282 -1.17 6.89 -6.22
C GLN A 282 -1.52 5.42 -6.46
N ARG A 283 -2.77 5.05 -6.21
CA ARG A 283 -3.32 3.68 -6.43
C ARG A 283 -2.50 2.53 -5.81
N SER A 284 -1.56 2.87 -4.93
CA SER A 284 -0.64 1.95 -4.26
C SER A 284 -1.23 1.47 -2.93
N SER A 285 -0.75 0.34 -2.42
CA SER A 285 -1.13 -0.20 -1.12
C SER A 285 0.10 -0.25 -0.22
N ILE A 286 -0.09 0.09 1.06
CA ILE A 286 0.97 -0.01 2.08
C ILE A 286 0.36 -0.73 3.27
N TRP A 287 0.89 -1.89 3.61
CA TRP A 287 0.40 -2.71 4.73
C TRP A 287 1.56 -3.43 5.42
N ASP A 288 1.34 -3.92 6.65
CA ASP A 288 2.42 -4.40 7.51
C ASP A 288 3.57 -3.38 7.58
N SER A 289 3.24 -2.18 8.07
CA SER A 289 4.19 -1.08 8.26
C SER A 289 4.54 -0.90 9.72
N SER A 290 5.82 -1.00 10.06
CA SER A 290 6.34 -0.90 11.44
C SER A 290 6.81 0.49 11.84
N GLN A 291 6.75 1.45 10.92
CA GLN A 291 6.98 2.85 11.21
C GLN A 291 6.01 3.70 10.38
N ARG A 292 5.26 4.58 11.04
CA ARG A 292 4.29 5.49 10.41
C ARG A 292 4.66 6.91 10.81
N CYS A 293 4.41 7.89 9.94
CA CYS A 293 4.57 9.28 10.34
C CYS A 293 3.67 9.55 11.54
N SER A 294 4.27 9.95 12.66
CA SER A 294 3.58 10.46 13.85
C SER A 294 3.19 11.91 13.65
#